data_AF-A0A3N0XJE3-F1
#
_entry.id   AF-A0A3N0XJE3-F1
#
_cell.length_a   1.000
_cell.length_b   1.000
_cell.length_c   1.000
_cell.angle_alpha   90.00
_cell.angle_beta   90.00
_cell.angle_gamma   90.00
#
_symmetry.space_group_name_H-M   'P 1'
#
loop_
_entity.id
_entity.type
_entity.pdbx_description
1 polymer ?
#
loop_
_entity_poly.entity_id
_entity_poly.type
_entity_poly.pdbx_seq_one_letter_code
_entity_poly.pdbx_strand_id
1 'polypeptide(L)' 'MTFSTILIWTLAVLCRESVGQMTVTQTPSELLSQTGQEVTVTCKTSRDPTLLEQWILQRFHSDHQWSPD' A
#
# COMPACT_ATOMS: atom_id res chain seq x y z
N MET A 1 -24.53 26.74 -25.40
CA MET A 1 -24.52 26.92 -23.92
C MET A 1 -25.13 25.74 -23.17
N THR A 2 -26.16 25.05 -23.69
CA THR A 2 -26.80 23.90 -23.03
C THR A 2 -26.16 22.54 -23.36
N PHE A 3 -25.66 22.36 -24.58
CA PHE A 3 -25.06 21.10 -24.99
C PHE A 3 -23.75 20.79 -24.24
N SER A 4 -22.86 21.79 -24.13
CA SER A 4 -21.60 21.66 -23.39
C SER A 4 -21.83 21.38 -21.91
N THR A 5 -22.86 21.95 -21.28
CA THR A 5 -23.18 21.68 -19.88
C THR A 5 -23.67 20.24 -19.69
N ILE A 6 -24.54 19.74 -20.57
CA ILE A 6 -25.01 18.35 -20.53
C ILE A 6 -23.82 17.39 -20.64
N LEU A 7 -22.92 17.63 -21.60
CA LEU A 7 -21.72 16.81 -21.80
C LEU A 7 -20.81 16.77 -20.57
N ILE A 8 -20.56 17.93 -19.96
CA ILE A 8 -19.72 18.03 -18.75
C ILE A 8 -20.36 17.27 -17.58
N TRP A 9 -21.69 17.38 -17.39
CA TRP A 9 -22.39 16.64 -16.34
C TRP A 9 -22.36 15.13 -16.58
N THR A 10 -22.60 14.68 -17.82
CA THR A 10 -22.51 13.25 -18.15
C THR A 10 -21.10 12.70 -17.95
N LEU A 11 -20.07 13.46 -18.34
CA LEU A 11 -18.68 13.04 -18.14
C LEU A 11 -18.31 13.01 -16.65
N ALA A 12 -18.77 13.99 -15.86
CA ALA A 12 -18.54 14.03 -14.42
C ALA A 12 -19.20 12.86 -13.68
N VAL A 13 -20.40 12.43 -14.12
CA VAL A 13 -21.08 11.25 -13.56
C VAL A 13 -20.33 9.97 -13.93
N LEU A 14 -19.92 9.83 -15.20
CA LEU A 14 -19.15 8.66 -15.66
C LEU A 14 -17.78 8.52 -14.99
N CYS A 15 -17.11 9.64 -14.69
CA CYS A 15 -15.80 9.62 -14.04
C CYS A 15 -15.85 9.38 -12.51
N ARG A 16 -17.02 9.37 -11.87
CA ARG A 16 -17.12 9.12 -10.43
C ARG A 16 -16.89 7.66 -10.03
N GLU A 17 -17.04 6.72 -10.97
CA GLU A 17 -17.07 5.28 -10.66
C GLU A 17 -15.70 4.59 -10.68
N SER A 18 -14.60 5.30 -11.02
CA SER A 18 -13.28 4.67 -11.18
C SER A 18 -12.38 4.69 -9.93
N VAL A 19 -12.82 5.29 -8.80
CA VAL A 19 -12.01 5.32 -7.57
C VAL A 19 -12.22 4.05 -6.77
N GLY A 20 -11.77 2.94 -7.33
CA GLY A 20 -11.67 1.69 -6.61
C GLY A 20 -10.47 1.69 -5.68
N GLN A 21 -10.57 2.33 -4.51
CA GLN A 21 -9.45 2.35 -3.56
C GLN A 21 -9.08 0.91 -3.14
N MET A 22 -7.82 0.55 -3.35
CA MET A 22 -7.21 -0.71 -2.92
C MET A 22 -6.38 -0.43 -1.68
N THR A 23 -6.59 -1.21 -0.63
CA THR A 23 -5.91 -1.06 0.64
C THR A 23 -5.06 -2.29 0.86
N VAL A 24 -3.76 -2.10 1.12
CA VAL A 24 -2.82 -3.16 1.48
C VAL A 24 -2.55 -3.06 2.98
N THR A 25 -2.60 -4.19 3.67
CA THR A 25 -2.32 -4.30 5.10
C THR A 25 -1.24 -5.35 5.33
N GLN A 26 -0.15 -4.93 5.96
CA GLN A 26 0.94 -5.81 6.38
C GLN A 26 0.86 -6.06 7.87
N THR A 27 1.12 -7.31 8.29
CA THR A 27 1.07 -7.71 9.70
C THR A 27 2.18 -8.71 9.98
N PRO A 28 2.95 -8.55 11.08
CA PRO A 28 2.89 -7.46 12.07
C PRO A 28 3.45 -6.13 11.54
N SER A 29 3.02 -5.00 12.12
CA SER A 29 3.55 -3.67 11.77
C SER A 29 4.97 -3.45 12.30
N GLU A 30 5.26 -3.99 13.48
CA GLU A 30 6.58 -4.02 14.09
C GLU A 30 6.75 -5.35 14.81
N LEU A 31 7.94 -5.95 14.72
CA LEU A 31 8.26 -7.18 15.42
C LEU A 31 9.72 -7.14 15.89
N LEU A 32 9.90 -7.29 17.20
CA LEU A 32 11.20 -7.56 17.81
C LEU A 32 11.40 -9.07 17.81
N SER A 33 12.42 -9.53 17.09
CA SER A 33 12.78 -10.94 17.00
C SER A 33 14.25 -11.12 17.34
N GLN A 34 14.58 -12.23 18.00
CA GLN A 34 15.97 -12.58 18.28
C GLN A 34 16.60 -13.26 17.05
N THR A 35 17.92 -13.19 16.97
CA THR A 35 18.69 -13.84 15.91
C THR A 35 18.43 -15.34 15.90
N GLY A 36 18.10 -15.89 14.73
CA GLY A 36 17.83 -17.32 14.55
C GLY A 36 16.36 -17.72 14.73
N GLN A 37 15.47 -16.78 15.10
CA GLN A 37 14.04 -17.03 15.05
C GLN A 37 13.48 -16.77 13.65
N GLU A 38 12.57 -17.65 13.21
CA GLU A 38 11.81 -17.46 11.98
C GLU A 38 10.75 -16.36 12.18
N VAL A 39 10.64 -15.45 11.22
CA VAL A 39 9.66 -14.37 11.22
C VAL A 39 8.75 -14.52 10.01
N THR A 40 7.44 -14.51 10.26
CA THR A 40 6.42 -14.51 9.20
C THR A 40 5.76 -13.14 9.11
N VAL A 41 5.79 -12.54 7.92
CA VAL A 41 5.06 -11.30 7.61
C VAL A 41 3.94 -11.63 6.62
N THR A 42 2.72 -11.22 6.95
CA THR A 42 1.53 -11.45 6.12
C THR A 42 1.16 -10.17 5.40
N CYS A 43 0.86 -10.27 4.10
CA CYS A 43 0.32 -9.19 3.29
C CYS A 43 -1.13 -9.54 2.91
N LYS A 44 -2.05 -8.59 3.10
CA LYS A 44 -3.45 -8.74 2.70
C LYS A 44 -3.89 -7.52 1.90
N THR A 45 -4.54 -7.78 0.78
CA THR A 45 -5.12 -6.71 -0.05
C THR A 45 -6.64 -6.75 0.01
N SER A 46 -7.29 -5.57 -0.01
CA SER A 46 -8.75 -5.44 0.10
C SER A 46 -9.52 -5.94 -1.13
N ARG A 47 -8.83 -6.21 -2.23
CA ARG A 47 -9.36 -6.69 -3.50
C ARG A 47 -8.44 -7.80 -4.01
N ASP A 48 -8.98 -8.67 -4.86
CA ASP A 48 -8.17 -9.72 -5.48
C ASP A 48 -6.95 -9.11 -6.18
N PRO A 49 -5.74 -9.54 -5.81
CA PRO A 49 -4.54 -8.98 -6.38
C PRO A 49 -4.40 -9.36 -7.85
N THR A 50 -4.18 -8.37 -8.69
CA THR A 50 -3.82 -8.56 -10.09
C THR A 50 -2.37 -9.03 -10.19
N LEU A 51 -2.09 -10.31 -9.92
CA LEU A 51 -0.84 -11.09 -10.19
C LEU A 51 0.54 -10.43 -9.89
N LEU A 52 0.59 -9.24 -9.29
CA LEU A 52 1.77 -8.38 -9.13
C LEU A 52 1.98 -7.98 -7.66
N GLU A 53 1.57 -8.83 -6.73
CA GLU A 53 2.00 -8.65 -5.34
C GLU A 53 3.48 -9.03 -5.22
N GLN A 54 4.33 -8.03 -4.99
CA GLN A 54 5.78 -8.20 -4.86
C GLN A 54 6.25 -7.73 -3.48
N TRP A 55 7.17 -8.46 -2.86
CA TRP A 55 7.80 -8.07 -1.59
C TRP A 55 8.99 -7.16 -1.84
N ILE A 56 9.10 -6.08 -1.06
CA ILE A 56 10.23 -5.15 -1.10
C ILE A 56 10.84 -5.08 0.30
N LEU A 57 12.17 -5.23 0.39
CA LEU A 57 12.93 -5.07 1.62
C LEU A 57 13.59 -3.69 1.66
N GLN A 58 13.22 -2.87 2.63
CA GLN A 58 13.85 -1.57 2.89
C GLN A 58 14.63 -1.64 4.21
N ARG A 59 15.94 -1.36 4.15
CA ARG A 59 16.76 -1.16 5.34
C ARG A 59 16.72 0.32 5.68
N PHE A 60 16.29 0.65 6.89
CA PHE A 60 16.48 2.00 7.41
C PHE A 60 17.97 2.22 7.70
N HIS A 61 18.51 3.33 7.19
CA HIS A 61 19.84 3.77 7.60
C HIS A 61 19.70 4.29 9.03
N SER A 62 20.24 3.53 9.98
CA SER A 62 20.23 3.89 11.39
C SER A 62 21.53 4.64 11.69
N ASP A 63 21.45 5.95 11.93
CA ASP A 63 22.56 6.82 12.36
C ASP A 63 23.02 6.54 13.81
N HIS A 64 22.88 5.31 14.29
CA HIS A 64 23.35 4.91 15.61
C HIS A 64 24.80 4.46 15.52
N GLN A 65 25.69 5.42 15.78
CA GLN A 65 27.09 5.19 16.12
C GLN A 65 27.15 4.16 17.26
N TRP A 66 27.70 2.98 16.97
CA TRP A 66 27.96 1.95 17.97
C TRP A 66 28.92 2.52 19.04
N SER A 67 28.47 2.59 20.30
CA SER A 67 29.31 2.89 21.46
C SER A 67 29.64 1.57 22.15
N PRO A 68 30.92 1.17 22.23
CA PRO A 68 31.32 0.10 23.13
C PRO A 68 31.36 0.63 24.56
N ASP A 69 30.51 0.08 25.42
CA ASP A 69 30.84 -0.07 26.85
C ASP A 69 31.56 -1.41 27.04
#